data_AF-A0A7K8N948-F1
#
_entry.id   AF-A0A7K8N948-F1
#
_cell.length_a   1.000
_cell.length_b   1.000
_cell.length_c   1.000
_cell.angle_alpha   90.00
_cell.angle_beta   90.00
_cell.angle_gamma   90.00
#
_symmetry.space_group_name_H-M   'P 1'
#
loop_
_entity.id
_entity.type
_entity.pdbx_description
1 polymer ?
#
loop_
_entity_poly.entity_id
_entity_poly.type
_entity_poly.pdbx_seq_one_letter_code
_entity_poly.pdbx_strand_id
1 'polypeptide(L)'
;VNRVTCPLCDMVCASVSSLKVHTRFRHCDERPFCCHLCDSSFKNTYDLHKHVETHNDSDAYSCDVEGCDFTSRTWQTLRRHYKRA
;
A
#
# COMPACT_ATOMS: atom_id res chain seq x y z
N VAL A 1 -12.99 -28.02 -4.53
CA VAL A 1 -12.04 -26.88 -4.61
C VAL A 1 -10.64 -27.43 -4.37
N ASN A 2 -9.78 -27.42 -5.37
CA ASN A 2 -8.43 -27.97 -5.24
C ASN A 2 -7.56 -27.00 -4.43
N ARG A 3 -7.31 -27.32 -3.17
CA ARG A 3 -6.52 -26.47 -2.26
C ARG A 3 -5.03 -26.74 -2.48
N VAL A 4 -4.23 -25.70 -2.58
CA VAL A 4 -2.80 -25.78 -2.91
C VAL A 4 -1.99 -25.16 -1.78
N THR A 5 -1.08 -25.92 -1.19
CA THR A 5 -0.23 -25.47 -0.08
C THR A 5 1.02 -24.78 -0.62
N CYS A 6 1.46 -23.72 0.07
CA CYS A 6 2.72 -23.05 -0.26
C CYS A 6 3.92 -23.93 0.15
N PRO A 7 4.96 -24.05 -0.69
CA PRO A 7 6.16 -24.81 -0.32
C PRO A 7 7.12 -24.04 0.60
N LEU A 8 6.90 -22.73 0.80
CA LEU A 8 7.78 -21.85 1.57
C LEU A 8 7.18 -21.44 2.93
N CYS A 9 5.91 -21.76 3.18
CA CYS A 9 5.22 -21.56 4.45
C CYS A 9 3.94 -22.42 4.53
N ASP A 10 3.30 -22.49 5.69
CA ASP A 10 2.11 -23.32 5.90
C ASP A 10 0.79 -22.74 5.35
N MET A 11 0.86 -21.73 4.48
CA MET A 11 -0.34 -21.11 3.92
C MET A 11 -0.98 -21.99 2.84
N VAL A 12 -2.29 -22.21 2.95
CA VAL A 12 -3.10 -22.95 1.97
C VAL A 12 -3.93 -21.98 1.12
N CYS A 13 -3.71 -22.03 -0.19
CA CYS A 13 -4.39 -21.21 -1.19
C CYS A 13 -5.53 -21.97 -1.89
N ALA A 14 -6.51 -21.24 -2.38
CA ALA A 14 -7.67 -21.82 -3.08
C ALA A 14 -7.38 -22.21 -4.54
N SER A 15 -6.26 -21.77 -5.11
CA SER A 15 -5.86 -22.04 -6.50
C SER A 15 -4.35 -21.85 -6.70
N VAL A 16 -3.82 -22.40 -7.81
CA VAL A 16 -2.43 -22.18 -8.23
C VAL A 16 -2.15 -20.70 -8.53
N SER A 17 -3.11 -19.99 -9.12
CA SER A 17 -2.99 -18.54 -9.40
C SER A 17 -2.83 -17.75 -8.11
N SER A 18 -3.64 -18.08 -7.09
CA SER A 18 -3.52 -17.48 -5.75
C SER A 18 -2.19 -17.81 -5.09
N LEU A 19 -1.68 -19.04 -5.27
CA LEU A 19 -0.36 -19.41 -4.75
C LEU A 19 0.77 -18.61 -5.42
N LYS A 20 0.73 -18.41 -6.75
CA LYS A 20 1.73 -17.59 -7.47
C LYS A 20 1.76 -16.14 -6.98
N VAL A 21 0.58 -15.57 -6.74
CA VAL A 21 0.43 -14.25 -6.13
C VAL A 21 1.06 -14.28 -4.74
N HIS A 22 0.60 -15.20 -3.88
CA HIS A 22 1.13 -15.34 -2.51
C HIS A 22 2.66 -15.43 -2.46
N THR A 23 3.28 -16.30 -3.27
CA THR A 23 4.74 -16.45 -3.29
C THR A 23 5.43 -15.18 -3.75
N ARG A 24 4.94 -14.52 -4.81
CA ARG A 24 5.47 -13.23 -5.27
C ARG A 24 5.36 -12.14 -4.20
N PHE A 25 4.25 -12.07 -3.46
CA PHE A 25 4.04 -11.00 -2.46
C PHE A 25 4.76 -11.27 -1.13
N ARG A 26 4.88 -12.53 -0.71
CA ARG A 26 5.33 -12.88 0.65
C ARG A 26 6.74 -13.48 0.70
N HIS A 27 7.19 -14.07 -0.39
CA HIS A 27 8.47 -14.78 -0.45
C HIS A 27 9.44 -14.21 -1.49
N CYS A 28 8.98 -13.28 -2.34
CA CYS A 28 9.85 -12.54 -3.24
C CYS A 28 9.95 -11.07 -2.79
N ASP A 29 11.17 -10.53 -2.80
CA ASP A 29 11.43 -9.10 -2.57
C ASP A 29 11.43 -8.28 -3.86
N GLU A 30 11.16 -8.91 -5.01
CA GLU A 30 10.94 -8.17 -6.24
C GLU A 30 9.77 -7.20 -6.09
N ARG A 31 10.07 -5.93 -6.37
CA ARG A 31 9.12 -4.82 -6.37
C ARG A 31 9.09 -4.23 -7.79
N PRO A 32 8.38 -4.89 -8.72
CA PRO A 32 8.45 -4.57 -10.14
C PRO A 32 7.73 -3.26 -10.50
N PHE A 33 6.97 -2.67 -9.57
CA PHE A 33 6.22 -1.44 -9.81
C PHE A 33 6.94 -0.28 -9.12
N CYS A 34 7.71 0.48 -9.88
CA CYS A 34 8.45 1.63 -9.38
C CYS A 34 7.61 2.92 -9.46
N CYS A 35 7.76 3.79 -8.46
CA CYS A 35 7.29 5.15 -8.55
C CYS A 35 8.12 5.92 -9.57
N HIS A 36 7.48 6.79 -10.36
CA HIS A 36 8.16 7.65 -11.32
C HIS A 36 8.57 9.00 -10.71
N LEU A 37 8.14 9.28 -9.48
CA LEU A 37 8.40 10.52 -8.74
C LEU A 37 9.46 10.34 -7.64
N CYS A 38 9.79 9.10 -7.27
CA CYS A 38 10.84 8.76 -6.31
C CYS A 38 11.32 7.32 -6.48
N ASP A 39 12.36 6.91 -5.74
CA ASP A 39 12.95 5.56 -5.81
C ASP A 39 12.15 4.47 -5.05
N SER A 40 10.87 4.73 -4.73
CA SER A 40 10.03 3.74 -4.04
C SER A 40 9.50 2.68 -5.01
N SER A 41 9.61 1.41 -4.63
CA SER A 41 9.10 0.28 -5.43
C SER A 41 8.10 -0.57 -4.64
N PHE A 42 7.10 -1.11 -5.35
CA PHE A 42 5.95 -1.83 -4.81
C PHE A 42 5.73 -3.18 -5.48
N LYS A 43 5.03 -4.08 -4.78
CA LYS A 43 4.75 -5.44 -5.25
C LYS A 43 3.53 -5.53 -6.18
N ASN A 44 2.63 -4.54 -6.15
CA ASN A 44 1.47 -4.44 -7.04
C ASN A 44 1.17 -2.99 -7.45
N THR A 45 0.30 -2.85 -8.45
CA THR A 45 -0.17 -1.55 -8.97
C THR A 45 -1.07 -0.78 -8.01
N TYR A 46 -1.84 -1.46 -7.17
CA TYR A 46 -2.74 -0.83 -6.21
C TYR A 46 -1.97 -0.03 -5.14
N ASP A 47 -0.92 -0.64 -4.58
CA ASP A 47 -0.03 -0.02 -3.60
C ASP A 47 0.76 1.13 -4.23
N LEU A 48 1.24 0.97 -5.48
CA LEU A 48 1.86 2.05 -6.23
C LEU A 48 0.90 3.22 -6.44
N HIS A 49 -0.33 2.98 -6.87
CA HIS A 49 -1.33 4.03 -7.11
C HIS A 49 -1.61 4.82 -5.82
N LYS A 50 -1.87 4.10 -4.72
CA LYS A 50 -2.02 4.71 -3.39
C LYS A 50 -0.81 5.50 -2.94
N HIS A 51 0.39 5.06 -3.30
CA HIS A 51 1.60 5.80 -3.00
C HIS A 51 1.72 7.07 -3.86
N VAL A 52 1.41 7.01 -5.16
CA VAL A 52 1.43 8.18 -6.05
C VAL A 52 0.45 9.26 -5.61
N GLU A 53 -0.71 8.89 -5.06
CA GLU A 53 -1.64 9.85 -4.43
C GLU A 53 -0.97 10.67 -3.30
N THR A 54 0.08 10.14 -2.68
CA THR A 54 0.80 10.84 -1.61
C THR A 54 1.83 11.85 -2.12
N HIS A 55 2.15 11.80 -3.41
CA HIS A 55 2.92 12.81 -4.12
C HIS A 55 2.06 13.97 -4.67
N ASN A 56 0.73 13.97 -4.48
CA ASN A 56 -0.04 15.17 -4.80
C ASN A 56 0.41 16.30 -3.84
N ASP A 57 1.27 17.18 -4.34
CA ASP A 57 1.63 18.47 -3.75
C ASP A 57 0.40 19.38 -3.71
N SER A 58 -0.51 19.11 -2.77
CA SER A 58 -1.43 20.13 -2.26
C SER A 58 -0.64 20.96 -1.25
N ASP A 59 -0.55 22.27 -1.46
CA ASP A 59 0.26 23.23 -0.67
C ASP A 59 0.16 23.03 0.86
N ALA A 60 -0.97 22.51 1.35
CA ALA A 60 -1.07 21.73 2.56
C ALA A 60 -2.34 20.86 2.52
N TYR A 61 -2.41 19.86 3.39
CA TYR A 61 -3.61 19.11 3.75
C TYR A 61 -4.09 19.59 5.13
N SER A 62 -5.27 20.21 5.20
CA SER A 62 -5.90 20.65 6.44
C SER A 62 -6.98 19.68 6.91
N CYS A 63 -7.15 19.56 8.23
CA CYS A 63 -8.28 18.87 8.83
C CYS A 63 -9.57 19.68 8.59
N ASP A 64 -10.67 19.00 8.28
CA ASP A 64 -12.00 19.58 8.06
C ASP A 64 -12.92 19.48 9.29
N VAL A 65 -12.41 18.98 10.42
CA VAL A 65 -13.16 18.90 11.67
C VAL A 65 -13.23 20.28 12.32
N GLU A 66 -14.45 20.73 12.63
CA GLU A 66 -14.72 21.98 13.33
C GLU A 66 -13.89 22.09 14.63
N GLY A 67 -13.10 23.16 14.74
CA GLY A 67 -12.22 23.41 15.89
C GLY A 67 -10.87 22.68 15.86
N CYS A 68 -10.48 22.07 14.73
CA CYS A 68 -9.20 21.41 14.56
C CYS A 68 -8.29 22.16 13.56
N ASP A 69 -7.22 22.78 14.07
CA ASP A 69 -6.25 23.54 13.25
C ASP A 69 -5.12 22.67 12.66
N PHE A 70 -5.31 21.35 12.57
CA PHE A 70 -4.27 20.45 12.12
C PHE A 70 -4.00 20.59 10.62
N THR A 71 -2.74 20.85 10.25
CA THR A 71 -2.27 20.91 8.86
C THR A 71 -1.06 20.02 8.64
N SER A 72 -0.91 19.49 7.43
CA SER A 72 0.18 18.58 7.07
C SER A 72 0.62 18.78 5.63
N ARG A 73 1.92 18.63 5.36
CA ARG A 73 2.48 18.60 4.00
C ARG A 73 2.19 17.32 3.23
N THR A 74 1.71 16.28 3.91
CA THR A 74 1.42 14.97 3.31
C THR A 74 0.04 14.48 3.68
N TRP A 75 -0.66 13.89 2.71
CA TRP A 75 -1.94 13.22 2.93
C TRP A 75 -1.86 12.12 3.99
N GLN A 76 -0.76 11.36 4.00
CA GLN A 76 -0.56 10.23 4.91
C GLN A 76 -0.63 10.66 6.39
N THR A 77 -0.08 11.83 6.69
CA THR A 77 -0.05 12.35 8.06
C THR A 77 -1.42 12.91 8.47
N LEU A 78 -2.14 13.59 7.57
CA LEU A 78 -3.53 14.00 7.80
C LEU A 78 -4.45 12.78 8.02
N ARG A 79 -4.32 11.75 7.18
CA ARG A 79 -5.07 10.50 7.30
C ARG A 79 -4.81 9.77 8.63
N ARG A 80 -3.59 9.88 9.17
CA ARG A 80 -3.26 9.34 10.50
C ARG A 80 -3.86 10.17 11.63
N HIS A 81 -3.95 11.49 11.46
CA HIS A 81 -4.64 12.39 12.39
C HIS A 81 -6.12 12.01 12.51
N TYR A 82 -6.86 11.82 11.41
CA TYR A 82 -8.27 11.38 11.44
C TYR A 82 -8.52 10.03 12.12
N LYS A 83 -7.51 9.15 12.24
CA LYS A 83 -7.65 7.87 12.93
C LYS A 83 -7.43 7.96 14.44
N ARG A 84 -6.93 9.10 14.92
CA ARG A 84 -6.49 9.32 16.31
C ARG A 84 -7.29 10.43 17.01
N ALA A 85 -7.83 11.37 16.24
CA ALA A 85 -8.83 12.33 16.67
C ALA A 85 -10.20 11.63 16.83
#